data_AF-A0AB40C669-F1
#
_entry.id   AF-A0AB40C669-F1
#
_cell.length_a   1.000
_cell.length_b   1.000
_cell.length_c   1.000
_cell.angle_alpha   90.00
_cell.angle_beta   90.00
_cell.angle_gamma   90.00
#
_symmetry.space_group_name_H-M   'P 1'
#
loop_
_entity.id
_entity.type
_entity.pdbx_description
1 polymer ?
#
loop_
_entity_poly.entity_id
_entity_poly.type
_entity_poly.pdbx_seq_one_letter_code
_entity_poly.pdbx_strand_id
1 'polypeptide(L)'
;MDVPRKNKIFTFGLLLRNLLSGNQISKKQEIEVRFGKKFPIILDSRLNGEYSAEEATALVGFAEQWMQYNPDNDRFTINDVIAALAKIQSNAA
;
A
#
# COMPACT_ATOMS: atom_id res chain seq x y z
N MET A 1 -19.97 0.92 16.74
CA MET A 1 -19.38 1.14 15.40
C MET A 1 -18.87 -0.19 14.91
N ASP A 2 -19.47 -0.75 13.87
CA ASP A 2 -18.96 -1.96 13.25
C ASP A 2 -17.60 -1.67 12.62
N VAL A 3 -16.59 -2.42 13.03
CA VAL A 3 -15.27 -2.37 12.41
C VAL A 3 -15.41 -2.99 11.02
N PRO A 4 -15.09 -2.26 9.93
CA PRO A 4 -15.19 -2.84 8.61
C PRO A 4 -14.37 -4.12 8.48
N ARG A 5 -14.88 -5.15 7.79
CA ARG A 5 -14.17 -6.43 7.62
C ARG A 5 -12.79 -6.23 6.99
N LYS A 6 -11.81 -7.04 7.41
CA LYS A 6 -10.47 -7.08 6.79
C LYS A 6 -10.58 -7.69 5.38
N ASN A 7 -10.36 -6.87 4.34
CA ASN A 7 -10.18 -7.32 2.96
C ASN A 7 -8.69 -7.63 2.72
N LYS A 8 -8.37 -8.70 1.99
CA LYS A 8 -7.00 -9.10 1.62
C LYS A 8 -6.22 -7.97 0.94
N ILE A 9 -6.88 -7.18 0.09
CA ILE A 9 -6.24 -6.10 -0.67
C ILE A 9 -5.81 -4.95 0.24
N PHE A 10 -6.65 -4.61 1.22
CA PHE A 10 -6.28 -3.65 2.27
C PHE A 10 -5.05 -4.11 3.04
N THR A 11 -5.00 -5.40 3.42
CA THR A 11 -3.82 -5.97 4.09
C THR A 11 -2.57 -5.93 3.20
N PHE A 12 -2.71 -6.16 1.90
CA PHE A 12 -1.60 -5.97 0.94
C PHE A 12 -1.13 -4.52 0.86
N GLY A 13 -2.04 -3.56 0.83
CA GLY A 13 -1.70 -2.13 0.88
C GLY A 13 -0.90 -1.76 2.12
N LEU A 14 -1.29 -2.29 3.30
CA LEU A 14 -0.52 -2.12 4.54
C LEU A 14 0.88 -2.74 4.45
N LEU A 15 0.98 -3.94 3.88
CA LEU A 15 2.25 -4.63 3.71
C LEU A 15 3.18 -3.81 2.80
N LEU A 16 2.69 -3.38 1.63
CA LEU A 16 3.47 -2.57 0.70
C LEU A 16 3.92 -1.26 1.34
N ARG A 17 3.03 -0.56 2.05
CA ARG A 17 3.35 0.65 2.81
C ARG A 17 4.48 0.40 3.83
N ASN A 18 4.43 -0.71 4.56
CA ASN A 18 5.46 -1.04 5.56
C ASN A 18 6.82 -1.37 4.92
N LEU A 19 6.81 -2.02 3.73
CA LEU A 19 8.01 -2.27 2.95
C LEU A 19 8.64 -0.96 2.45
N LEU A 20 7.83 -0.07 1.88
CA LEU A 20 8.28 1.22 1.36
C LEU A 20 8.87 2.12 2.45
N SER A 21 8.30 2.10 3.66
CA SER A 21 8.76 2.94 4.77
C SER A 21 9.75 2.28 5.71
N GLY A 22 10.07 1.00 5.51
CA GLY A 22 10.89 0.21 6.44
C GLY A 22 10.33 0.12 7.87
N ASN A 23 9.02 0.39 8.05
CA ASN A 23 8.42 0.57 9.38
C ASN A 23 7.02 -0.03 9.44
N GLN A 24 6.79 -0.95 10.37
CA GLN A 24 5.47 -1.54 10.58
C GLN A 24 4.55 -0.59 11.35
N ILE A 25 3.37 -0.34 10.80
CA ILE A 25 2.34 0.40 11.54
C ILE A 25 1.87 -0.36 12.78
N SER A 26 1.58 0.38 13.84
CA SER A 26 0.92 -0.15 15.04
C SER A 26 -0.55 -0.53 14.77
N LYS A 27 -1.12 -1.39 15.62
CA LYS A 27 -2.55 -1.75 15.57
C LYS A 27 -3.48 -0.53 15.62
N LYS A 28 -3.11 0.50 16.41
CA LYS A 28 -3.88 1.75 16.48
C LYS A 28 -3.90 2.46 15.13
N GLN A 29 -2.75 2.57 14.48
CA GLN A 29 -2.63 3.18 13.15
C GLN A 29 -3.40 2.37 12.10
N GLU A 30 -3.40 1.04 12.15
CA GLU A 30 -4.22 0.20 11.26
C GLU A 30 -5.72 0.53 11.37
N ILE A 31 -6.20 0.69 12.61
CA ILE A 31 -7.59 1.08 12.87
C ILE A 31 -7.86 2.47 12.28
N GLU A 32 -6.98 3.45 12.54
CA GLU A 32 -7.13 4.80 12.02
C GLU A 32 -7.17 4.84 10.47
N VAL A 33 -6.30 4.09 9.78
CA VAL A 33 -6.31 3.96 8.31
C VAL A 33 -7.63 3.36 7.81
N ARG A 34 -8.14 2.33 8.49
CA ARG A 34 -9.42 1.69 8.14
C ARG A 34 -10.59 2.66 8.21
N PHE A 35 -10.52 3.65 9.11
CA PHE A 35 -11.52 4.71 9.24
C PHE A 35 -11.22 5.93 8.35
N GLY A 36 -10.35 5.80 7.36
CA GLY A 36 -10.11 6.81 6.34
C GLY A 36 -9.04 7.84 6.70
N LYS A 37 -8.32 7.67 7.83
CA LYS A 37 -7.18 8.54 8.13
C LYS A 37 -6.07 8.29 7.12
N LYS A 38 -5.67 9.33 6.40
CA LYS A 38 -4.52 9.28 5.50
C LYS A 38 -3.24 9.17 6.31
N PHE A 39 -2.36 8.26 5.91
CA PHE A 39 -1.02 8.13 6.46
C PHE A 39 -0.01 8.34 5.32
N PRO A 40 0.69 9.48 5.29
CA PRO A 40 1.69 9.71 4.27
C PRO A 40 2.78 8.64 4.37
N ILE A 41 3.21 8.14 3.22
CA ILE A 41 4.30 7.19 3.12
C ILE A 41 5.59 7.99 2.98
N ILE A 42 6.43 7.90 4.01
CA ILE A 42 7.81 8.39 3.93
C ILE A 42 8.63 7.19 3.49
N LEU A 43 9.31 7.31 2.35
CA LEU A 43 10.16 6.26 1.82
C LEU A 43 11.37 6.05 2.74
N ASP A 44 11.73 4.79 2.97
CA ASP A 44 12.96 4.43 3.67
C ASP A 44 14.15 5.01 2.87
N SER A 45 15.00 5.78 3.54
CA SER A 45 16.18 6.41 2.94
C SER A 45 17.15 5.38 2.35
N ARG A 46 17.10 4.12 2.80
CA ARG A 46 17.86 3.00 2.25
C ARG A 46 17.44 2.59 0.85
N LEU A 47 16.25 3.00 0.38
CA LEU A 47 15.76 2.77 -0.98
C LEU A 47 16.18 3.86 -1.96
N ASN A 48 16.88 4.90 -1.48
CA ASN A 48 17.28 6.02 -2.32
C ASN A 48 18.33 5.59 -3.35
N GLY A 49 18.00 5.75 -4.64
CA GLY A 49 18.85 5.31 -5.76
C GLY A 49 18.60 3.89 -6.24
N GLU A 50 17.82 3.09 -5.50
CA GLU A 50 17.44 1.72 -5.90
C GLU A 50 16.23 1.67 -6.84
N TYR A 51 15.41 2.73 -6.83
CA TYR A 51 14.22 2.89 -7.67
C TYR A 51 14.21 4.26 -8.32
N SER A 52 13.61 4.34 -9.51
CA SER A 52 13.30 5.63 -10.13
C SER A 52 12.25 6.38 -9.31
N ALA A 53 12.19 7.71 -9.48
CA ALA A 53 11.17 8.52 -8.83
C ALA A 53 9.75 8.11 -9.28
N GLU A 54 9.59 7.71 -10.55
CA GLU A 54 8.34 7.23 -11.13
C GLU A 54 7.90 5.90 -10.51
N GLU A 55 8.83 4.94 -10.38
CA GLU A 55 8.56 3.64 -9.76
C GLU A 55 8.13 3.81 -8.29
N ALA A 56 8.88 4.62 -7.54
CA ALA A 56 8.58 4.93 -6.15
C ALA A 56 7.22 5.61 -6.00
N THR A 57 6.92 6.59 -6.86
CA THR A 57 5.63 7.29 -6.87
C THR A 57 4.47 6.34 -7.19
N ALA A 58 4.65 5.43 -8.15
CA ALA A 58 3.63 4.47 -8.53
C ALA A 58 3.35 3.45 -7.41
N LEU A 59 4.40 2.94 -6.72
CA LEU A 59 4.24 2.04 -5.57
C LEU A 59 3.54 2.72 -4.38
N VAL A 60 3.87 3.98 -4.09
CA VAL A 60 3.16 4.78 -3.09
C VAL A 60 1.68 4.93 -3.47
N GLY A 61 1.39 5.27 -4.72
CA GLY A 61 0.03 5.38 -5.23
C GLY A 61 -0.78 4.09 -5.10
N PHE A 62 -0.17 2.93 -5.39
CA PHE A 62 -0.81 1.63 -5.19
C PHE A 62 -1.14 1.34 -3.73
N ALA A 63 -0.18 1.57 -2.82
CA ALA A 63 -0.41 1.38 -1.40
C ALA A 63 -1.58 2.25 -0.90
N GLU A 64 -1.60 3.54 -1.24
CA GLU A 64 -2.68 4.44 -0.88
C GLU A 64 -4.03 4.00 -1.44
N GLN A 65 -4.08 3.62 -2.72
CA GLN A 65 -5.31 3.18 -3.39
C GLN A 65 -5.88 1.89 -2.81
N TRP A 66 -5.03 0.91 -2.47
CA TRP A 66 -5.46 -0.37 -1.88
C TRP A 66 -5.89 -0.24 -0.42
N MET A 67 -5.37 0.78 0.29
CA MET A 67 -5.75 1.08 1.67
C MET A 67 -7.00 1.97 1.78
N GLN A 68 -7.50 2.55 0.68
CA GLN A 68 -8.74 3.32 0.71
C GLN A 68 -9.91 2.40 1.06
N TYR A 69 -10.46 2.62 2.25
CA TYR A 69 -11.69 1.95 2.67
C TYR A 69 -12.87 2.53 1.89
N ASN A 70 -13.66 1.65 1.27
CA ASN A 70 -15.01 1.94 0.81
C ASN A 70 -15.90 0.72 1.12
N PRO A 71 -17.16 0.92 1.52
CA PRO A 71 -18.08 -0.18 1.83
C PRO A 71 -18.33 -1.13 0.64
N ASP A 72 -18.21 -0.62 -0.59
CA ASP A 72 -18.44 -1.36 -1.84
C ASP A 72 -17.17 -1.97 -2.47
N ASN A 73 -16.06 -2.01 -1.72
CA ASN A 73 -14.72 -2.14 -2.30
C ASN A 73 -14.32 -3.59 -2.67
N ASP A 74 -15.00 -4.14 -3.67
CA ASP A 74 -14.53 -5.20 -4.58
C ASP A 74 -13.82 -4.59 -5.81
N ARG A 75 -13.42 -3.30 -5.74
CA ARG A 75 -12.85 -2.52 -6.86
C ARG A 75 -11.59 -3.14 -7.46
N PHE A 76 -10.84 -3.87 -6.65
CA PHE A 76 -9.62 -4.56 -7.08
C PHE A 76 -9.77 -6.04 -6.79
N THR A 77 -9.18 -6.84 -7.66
CA THR A 77 -8.96 -8.27 -7.49
C THR A 77 -7.48 -8.51 -7.20
N ILE A 78 -7.13 -9.73 -6.78
CA ILE A 78 -5.73 -10.14 -6.65
C ILE A 78 -5.01 -10.05 -8.01
N ASN A 79 -5.71 -10.31 -9.12
CA ASN A 79 -5.14 -10.19 -10.46
C ASN A 79 -4.78 -8.74 -10.81
N ASP A 80 -5.59 -7.77 -10.37
CA ASP A 80 -5.27 -6.35 -10.56
C ASP A 80 -4.02 -5.94 -9.78
N VAL A 81 -3.86 -6.46 -8.56
CA VAL A 81 -2.65 -6.25 -7.73
C VAL A 81 -1.43 -6.84 -8.44
N ILE A 82 -1.52 -8.07 -8.95
CA ILE A 82 -0.42 -8.73 -9.67
C ILE A 82 -0.07 -7.94 -10.93
N ALA A 83 -1.06 -7.56 -11.73
CA ALA A 83 -0.85 -6.81 -12.97
C ALA A 83 -0.24 -5.43 -12.72
N ALA A 84 -0.61 -4.77 -11.62
CA ALA A 84 -0.04 -3.49 -11.21
C ALA A 84 1.45 -3.64 -10.83
N LEU A 85 1.78 -4.64 -10.00
CA LEU A 85 3.16 -4.89 -9.57
C LEU A 85 4.06 -5.34 -10.71
N ALA A 86 3.55 -6.18 -11.62
CA ALA A 86 4.32 -6.64 -12.79
C ALA A 86 4.80 -5.49 -13.68
N LYS A 87 4.09 -4.36 -13.72
CA LYS A 87 4.50 -3.17 -14.49
C LYS A 87 5.68 -2.41 -13.89
N ILE A 88 5.89 -2.54 -12.58
CA ILE A 88 6.96 -1.84 -11.84
C ILE A 88 8.09 -2.81 -11.49
N GLN A 89 7.98 -4.07 -11.90
CA GLN A 89 9.06 -5.02 -11.71
C GLN A 89 10.24 -4.63 -12.60
N SER A 90 11.19 -3.90 -12.02
CA SER A 90 12.51 -3.74 -12.58
C SER A 90 13.28 -5.05 -12.37
N ASN A 91 14.00 -5.49 -13.39
CA ASN A 91 14.99 -6.53 -13.19
C ASN A 91 16.07 -5.93 -12.28
N ALA A 92 16.09 -6.34 -11.01
CA ALA A 92 17.28 -6.18 -10.18
C ALA A 92 18.41 -6.92 -10.92
N ALA A 93 19.28 -6.14 -11.56
CA ALA A 93 20.46 -6.63 -12.27
C ALA A 93 21.60 -6.89 -11.30
#